data_AF-A0A1I6DTT3-F1
#
_entry.id   AF-A0A1I6DTT3-F1
#
_cell.length_a   1.000
_cell.length_b   1.000
_cell.length_c   1.000
_cell.angle_alpha   90.00
_cell.angle_beta   90.00
_cell.angle_gamma   90.00
#
_symmetry.space_group_name_H-M   'P 1'
#
loop_
_entity.id
_entity.type
_entity.pdbx_description
1 polymer ?
#
loop_
_entity_poly.entity_id
_entity_poly.type
_entity_poly.pdbx_seq_one_letter_code
_entity_poly.pdbx_strand_id
1 'polypeptide(L)'
;MTGMSLQINIHTIRIAEVNTGSAVAIGNNYFIGWQTYNKMNNGFDRLNGDRNVMADASFEVNDPDCQDMICNERQNAPSSRALFD
;
A
#
# COMPACT_ATOMS: atom_id res chain seq x y z
N MET A 1 0.87 -46.83 10.25
CA MET A 1 1.62 -45.63 10.65
C MET A 1 0.61 -44.52 10.86
N THR A 2 0.26 -44.22 12.10
CA THR A 2 -0.62 -43.09 12.42
C THR A 2 0.23 -41.82 12.34
N GLY A 3 0.07 -41.06 11.26
CA GLY A 3 0.72 -39.76 11.12
C GLY A 3 0.28 -38.85 12.26
N MET A 4 1.23 -38.16 12.89
CA MET A 4 0.90 -37.15 13.89
C MET A 4 0.07 -36.05 13.24
N SER A 5 -1.13 -35.82 13.77
CA SER A 5 -1.99 -34.70 13.37
C SER A 5 -1.66 -33.51 14.25
N LEU A 6 -1.14 -32.44 13.65
CA LEU A 6 -0.92 -31.17 14.33
C LEU A 6 -2.20 -30.34 14.23
N GLN A 7 -2.92 -30.22 15.35
CA GLN A 7 -4.07 -29.34 15.46
C GLN A 7 -3.63 -28.00 16.05
N ILE A 8 -3.82 -26.91 15.30
CA ILE A 8 -3.54 -25.54 15.76
C ILE A 8 -4.90 -24.84 15.94
N ASN A 9 -5.30 -24.63 17.20
CA ASN A 9 -6.54 -23.93 17.53
C ASN A 9 -6.21 -22.46 17.82
N ILE A 10 -6.51 -21.58 16.88
CA ILE A 10 -6.35 -20.14 17.08
C ILE A 10 -7.68 -19.58 17.60
N HIS A 11 -7.72 -19.21 18.88
CA HIS A 11 -8.94 -18.71 19.51
C HIS A 11 -9.31 -17.29 19.06
N THR A 12 -8.32 -16.39 18.95
CA THR A 12 -8.55 -15.00 18.53
C THR A 12 -7.32 -14.43 17.89
N ILE A 13 -7.50 -13.73 16.76
CA ILE A 13 -6.50 -12.85 16.16
C ILE A 13 -7.11 -11.45 16.18
N ARG A 14 -6.49 -10.53 16.94
CA ARG A 14 -6.93 -9.15 17.01
C ARG A 14 -5.96 -8.27 16.25
N ILE A 15 -6.43 -7.69 15.15
CA ILE A 15 -5.68 -6.70 14.38
C ILE A 15 -6.29 -5.34 14.72
N ALA A 16 -5.47 -4.47 15.32
CA ALA A 16 -5.94 -3.17 15.79
C ALA A 16 -6.01 -2.15 14.65
N GLU A 17 -5.04 -2.16 13.75
CA GLU A 17 -5.01 -1.28 12.58
C GLU A 17 -4.19 -1.94 11.47
N VAL A 18 -4.60 -1.68 10.23
CA VAL A 18 -3.87 -1.98 9.00
C VAL A 18 -3.88 -0.69 8.21
N ASN A 19 -2.70 -0.13 7.91
CA ASN A 19 -2.61 1.18 7.28
C ASN A 19 -1.72 1.14 6.04
N THR A 20 -2.07 1.98 5.05
CA THR A 20 -1.36 2.32 3.81
C THR A 20 -0.52 1.21 3.19
N GLY A 21 -0.99 0.66 2.06
CA GLY A 21 -0.23 -0.33 1.29
C GLY A 21 -0.01 -1.66 2.03
N SER A 22 -0.89 -1.99 2.97
CA SER A 22 -0.74 -3.16 3.82
C SER A 22 -1.73 -4.27 3.45
N ALA A 23 -1.33 -5.51 3.68
CA ALA A 23 -2.17 -6.70 3.54
C ALA A 23 -1.96 -7.62 4.74
N VAL A 24 -3.04 -8.25 5.20
CA VAL A 24 -2.98 -9.30 6.22
C VAL A 24 -3.40 -10.61 5.57
N ALA A 25 -2.52 -11.61 5.65
CA ALA A 25 -2.74 -12.92 5.05
C ALA A 25 -2.46 -14.04 6.07
N ILE A 26 -3.36 -15.02 6.14
CA ILE A 26 -3.24 -16.20 7.01
C ILE A 26 -3.41 -17.45 6.14
N GLY A 27 -2.52 -18.43 6.29
CA GLY A 27 -2.45 -19.60 5.41
C GLY A 27 -1.54 -19.38 4.20
N ASN A 28 -1.74 -20.16 3.14
CA ASN A 28 -0.94 -20.06 1.92
C ASN A 28 -1.46 -18.93 1.04
N ASN A 29 -0.65 -17.88 0.84
CA ASN A 29 -1.03 -16.67 0.12
C ASN A 29 0.03 -16.32 -0.92
N TYR A 30 -0.41 -15.99 -2.14
CA TYR A 30 0.44 -15.57 -3.24
C TYR A 30 0.03 -14.17 -3.69
N PHE A 31 0.89 -13.19 -3.45
CA PHE A 31 0.69 -11.78 -3.82
C PHE A 31 1.40 -11.46 -5.14
N ILE A 32 1.13 -12.25 -6.18
CA ILE A 32 1.78 -12.09 -7.49
C ILE A 32 1.28 -10.78 -8.12
N GLY A 33 2.19 -9.84 -8.37
CA GLY A 33 1.85 -8.54 -8.95
C GLY A 33 1.25 -7.53 -7.97
N TRP A 34 1.32 -7.78 -6.65
CA TRP A 34 0.85 -6.81 -5.66
C TRP A 34 1.69 -5.53 -5.71
N GLN A 35 1.03 -4.39 -5.82
CA GLN A 35 1.64 -3.07 -5.87
C GLN A 35 0.86 -2.10 -4.99
N THR A 36 1.56 -1.20 -4.32
CA THR A 36 0.96 -0.19 -3.45
C THR A 36 1.63 1.14 -3.69
N TYR A 37 0.82 2.18 -3.88
CA TYR A 37 1.28 3.53 -4.12
C TYR A 37 0.65 4.45 -3.08
N ASN A 38 1.43 5.38 -2.55
CA ASN A 38 0.96 6.37 -1.59
C ASN A 38 1.54 7.74 -1.94
N LYS A 39 0.69 8.76 -1.97
CA LYS A 39 1.08 10.17 -2.11
C LYS A 39 0.46 10.92 -0.93
N MET A 40 1.32 11.49 -0.08
CA MET A 40 0.92 12.27 1.09
C MET A 40 1.28 13.73 0.84
N ASN A 41 0.29 14.62 0.84
CA ASN A 41 0.50 16.06 0.76
C ASN A 41 0.05 16.68 2.08
N ASN A 42 1.01 17.10 2.91
CA ASN A 42 0.73 17.77 4.17
C ASN A 42 0.96 19.26 3.99
N GLY A 43 -0.09 20.07 4.16
CA GLY A 43 0.00 21.54 4.22
C GLY A 43 0.61 22.04 5.55
N PHE A 44 0.29 23.28 5.95
CA PHE A 44 0.85 23.96 7.14
C PHE A 44 0.40 23.42 8.51
N ASP A 45 -0.26 22.27 8.55
CA ASP A 45 -0.78 21.59 9.74
C ASP A 45 -1.64 22.53 10.63
N ARG A 46 -1.12 23.10 11.72
CA ARG A 46 -1.87 24.02 12.61
C ARG A 46 -1.09 25.28 12.98
N LEU A 47 -1.67 26.45 12.68
CA LEU A 47 -1.21 27.76 13.15
C LEU A 47 -2.05 28.19 14.37
N ASN A 48 -1.46 28.19 15.57
CA ASN A 48 -2.15 28.53 16.82
C ASN A 48 -1.49 29.75 17.53
N GLY A 49 -2.29 30.59 18.20
CA GLY A 49 -1.85 31.79 18.93
C GLY A 49 -2.41 33.12 18.37
N ASP A 50 -2.28 34.21 19.13
CA ASP A 50 -2.74 35.55 18.72
C ASP A 50 -1.66 36.28 17.90
N ARG A 51 -2.09 37.07 16.89
CA ARG A 51 -1.23 37.82 15.93
C ARG A 51 -0.43 36.97 14.94
N ASN A 52 -0.88 35.77 14.62
CA ASN A 52 -0.35 35.05 13.47
C ASN A 52 -0.83 35.71 12.17
N VAL A 53 0.09 36.18 11.33
CA VAL A 53 -0.21 36.79 10.03
C VAL A 53 0.58 36.04 8.96
N MET A 54 -0.13 35.35 8.06
CA MET A 54 0.44 34.84 6.82
C MET A 54 0.22 35.90 5.74
N ALA A 55 1.24 36.71 5.45
CA ALA A 55 1.25 37.61 4.31
C ALA A 55 2.01 36.94 3.15
N ASP A 56 1.47 37.03 1.93
CA ASP A 56 2.07 36.50 0.69
C ASP A 56 2.41 35.00 0.70
N ALA A 57 1.54 34.18 1.26
CA ALA A 57 1.75 32.74 1.34
C ALA A 57 1.50 32.02 -0.01
N SER A 58 2.61 31.79 -0.73
CA SER A 58 2.80 30.88 -1.88
C SER A 58 2.83 29.38 -1.54
N PHE A 59 1.76 28.60 -1.67
CA PHE A 59 1.82 27.13 -1.45
C PHE A 59 1.65 26.37 -2.77
N GLU A 60 2.75 26.22 -3.49
CA GLU A 60 2.83 25.45 -4.72
C GLU A 60 3.69 24.20 -4.48
N VAL A 61 3.11 23.03 -4.74
CA VAL A 61 3.86 21.77 -4.84
C VAL A 61 4.11 21.54 -6.32
N ASN A 62 5.32 21.85 -6.78
CA ASN A 62 5.75 21.59 -8.14
C ASN A 62 6.49 20.24 -8.14
N ASP A 63 5.79 19.18 -8.52
CA ASP A 63 6.30 17.83 -8.70
C ASP A 63 6.38 17.48 -10.20
N PRO A 64 7.41 17.93 -10.91
CA PRO A 64 7.54 17.70 -12.35
C PRO A 64 8.02 16.28 -12.69
N ASP A 65 7.64 15.28 -11.88
CA ASP A 65 7.74 13.88 -12.27
C ASP A 65 6.42 13.42 -12.89
N CYS A 66 6.49 12.44 -13.77
CA CYS A 66 5.30 11.88 -14.42
C CYS A 66 4.46 11.04 -13.47
N GLN A 67 4.49 11.30 -12.16
CA GLN A 67 3.80 10.54 -11.13
C GLN A 67 2.46 11.18 -10.70
N ASP A 68 1.84 11.93 -11.61
CA ASP A 68 0.38 11.85 -11.84
C ASP A 68 0.02 10.63 -12.73
N MET A 69 1.07 9.92 -13.17
CA MET A 69 1.23 8.60 -13.77
C MET A 69 0.20 8.19 -14.81
N ILE A 70 0.60 8.34 -16.08
CA ILE A 70 0.23 7.36 -17.10
C ILE A 70 0.54 5.98 -16.51
N CYS A 71 -0.50 5.29 -16.05
CA CYS A 71 -0.47 3.87 -15.77
C CYS A 71 -0.23 3.16 -17.10
N ASN A 72 1.01 3.13 -17.56
CA ASN A 72 1.41 2.20 -18.58
C ASN A 72 1.54 0.86 -17.87
N GLU A 73 0.40 0.28 -17.53
CA GLU A 73 0.27 -1.14 -17.28
C GLU A 73 0.63 -1.79 -18.62
N ARG A 74 1.95 -1.91 -18.87
CA ARG A 74 2.43 -2.82 -19.89
C ARG A 74 1.82 -4.14 -19.51
N GLN A 75 0.80 -4.53 -20.26
CA GLN A 75 0.20 -5.84 -20.21
C GLN A 75 1.36 -6.82 -20.09
N ASN A 76 1.54 -7.37 -18.89
CA ASN A 76 2.19 -8.67 -18.77
C ASN A 76 1.19 -9.63 -19.42
N ALA A 77 1.20 -9.65 -20.75
CA ALA A 77 0.63 -10.76 -21.50
C ALA A 77 1.25 -12.00 -20.84
N PRO A 78 0.45 -12.96 -20.34
CA PRO A 78 1.00 -14.16 -19.77
C PRO A 78 1.88 -14.77 -20.86
N SER A 79 3.19 -14.85 -20.62
CA SER A 79 4.06 -15.62 -21.50
C SER A 79 3.47 -17.02 -21.52
N SER A 80 3.03 -17.45 -22.68
CA SER A 80 2.47 -18.76 -23.01
C SER A 80 3.51 -19.87 -22.80
N ARG A 81 3.98 -20.02 -21.56
CA ARG A 81 5.04 -20.94 -21.13
C ARG A 81 4.59 -21.83 -19.97
N ALA A 82 3.30 -22.11 -19.94
CA ALA A 82 2.70 -23.20 -19.18
C ALA A 82 1.91 -24.12 -20.14
N LEU A 83 2.55 -24.54 -21.24
CA LEU A 83 2.11 -25.68 -22.06
C LEU A 83 3.39 -26.32 -22.62
N PHE A 84 3.63 -27.58 -22.26
CA PHE A 84 4.83 -28.42 -22.49
C PHE A 84 5.98 -28.19 -21.50
N ASP A 85 5.87 -28.80 -20.31
CA ASP A 85 6.61 -30.01 -19.90
C ASP A 85 5.84 -30.77 -18.82
#